data_AF-A0A1E5NYQ0-F1
#
_entry.id   AF-A0A1E5NYQ0-F1
#
_cell.length_a   1.000
_cell.length_b   1.000
_cell.length_c   1.000
_cell.angle_alpha   90.00
_cell.angle_beta   90.00
_cell.angle_gamma   90.00
#
_symmetry.space_group_name_H-M   'P 1'
#
loop_
_entity.id
_entity.type
_entity.pdbx_description
1 polymer ?
#
loop_
_entity_poly.entity_id
_entity_poly.type
_entity_poly.pdbx_seq_one_letter_code
_entity_poly.pdbx_strand_id
1 'polypeptide(L)'
;MSMADEKLSTSAVAAAAGLSESWAWKARDQGVLHEPHFEEEVVALRVYAFVSQIVWPGTRRPRSARQDLELWQQSAVEAARQAASDPNTTPDTALWVLEDSVHLVTTPAERAAFDLKTLSGRVAFRIPVGVWVAELPDAIAALASRRRRNTASKSAA
;
A
#
# COMPACT_ATOMS: atom_id res chain seq x y z
N MET A 1 2.15 21.81 -9.04
CA MET A 1 1.09 22.30 -8.12
C MET A 1 1.01 21.28 -7.00
N SER A 2 1.34 21.69 -5.78
CA SER A 2 1.40 20.79 -4.62
C SER A 2 -0.02 20.43 -4.17
N MET A 3 -0.40 19.15 -4.27
CA MET A 3 -1.59 18.60 -3.59
C MET A 3 -1.23 18.00 -2.22
N ALA A 4 -0.04 18.32 -1.67
CA ALA A 4 0.39 17.78 -0.39
C ALA A 4 -0.36 18.50 0.76
N ASP A 5 -1.07 17.71 1.57
CA ASP A 5 -1.66 17.99 2.90
C ASP A 5 -3.19 17.95 3.04
N GLU A 6 -3.93 17.28 2.13
CA GLU A 6 -5.31 16.91 2.48
C GLU A 6 -5.32 15.72 3.46
N LYS A 7 -5.54 16.00 4.74
CA LYS A 7 -5.67 14.97 5.78
C LYS A 7 -6.88 14.08 5.49
N LEU A 8 -6.64 12.78 5.38
CA LEU A 8 -7.67 11.78 5.14
C LEU A 8 -8.18 11.18 6.46
N SER A 9 -9.47 10.82 6.49
CA SER A 9 -9.99 9.94 7.55
C SER A 9 -9.58 8.49 7.28
N THR A 10 -9.56 7.65 8.31
CA THR A 10 -9.26 6.20 8.16
C THR A 10 -10.17 5.53 7.12
N SER A 11 -11.45 5.89 7.09
CA SER A 11 -12.42 5.41 6.09
C SER A 11 -12.14 5.94 4.68
N ALA A 12 -11.65 7.18 4.55
CA ALA A 12 -11.26 7.75 3.27
C ALA A 12 -10.02 7.05 2.71
N VAL A 13 -9.02 6.74 3.56
CA VAL A 13 -7.85 5.93 3.18
C VAL A 13 -8.29 4.55 2.68
N ALA A 14 -9.17 3.86 3.41
CA ALA A 14 -9.71 2.56 2.98
C ALA A 14 -10.41 2.64 1.62
N ALA A 15 -11.28 3.65 1.43
CA ALA A 15 -12.01 3.85 0.19
C ALA A 15 -11.09 4.16 -1.00
N ALA A 16 -10.09 5.04 -0.83
CA ALA A 16 -9.09 5.36 -1.86
C ALA A 16 -8.20 4.15 -2.18
N ALA A 17 -7.92 3.32 -1.18
CA ALA A 17 -7.18 2.08 -1.35
C ALA A 17 -8.00 0.99 -2.07
N GLY A 18 -9.32 1.18 -2.24
CA GLY A 18 -10.22 0.17 -2.81
C GLY A 18 -10.48 -1.00 -1.84
N LEU A 19 -10.34 -0.77 -0.54
CA LEU A 19 -10.44 -1.79 0.51
C LEU A 19 -11.62 -1.51 1.45
N SER A 20 -12.08 -2.54 2.16
CA SER A 20 -13.05 -2.38 3.24
C SER A 20 -12.42 -1.67 4.43
N GLU A 21 -13.23 -0.92 5.20
CA GLU A 21 -12.75 -0.21 6.39
C GLU A 21 -12.12 -1.14 7.43
N SER A 22 -12.53 -2.41 7.48
CA SER A 22 -11.93 -3.42 8.36
C SER A 22 -10.42 -3.57 8.17
N TRP A 23 -9.91 -3.40 6.95
CA TRP A 23 -8.47 -3.42 6.69
C TRP A 23 -7.76 -2.22 7.30
N ALA A 24 -8.34 -1.03 7.19
CA ALA A 24 -7.77 0.19 7.77
C ALA A 24 -7.79 0.15 9.30
N TRP A 25 -8.87 -0.34 9.91
CA TRP A 25 -8.92 -0.54 11.36
C TRP A 25 -7.89 -1.56 11.84
N LYS A 26 -7.78 -2.71 11.15
CA LYS A 26 -6.75 -3.71 11.47
C LYS A 26 -5.35 -3.14 11.34
N ALA A 27 -5.08 -2.37 10.28
CA ALA A 27 -3.80 -1.72 10.06
C ALA A 27 -3.48 -0.72 11.18
N ARG A 28 -4.45 0.09 11.61
CA ARG A 28 -4.30 1.01 12.74
C ARG A 28 -3.98 0.27 14.05
N ASP A 29 -4.71 -0.80 14.35
CA ASP A 29 -4.52 -1.60 15.56
C ASP A 29 -3.17 -2.32 15.61
N GLN A 30 -2.56 -2.54 14.45
CA GLN A 30 -1.22 -3.10 14.29
C GLN A 30 -0.12 -2.04 14.17
N GLY A 31 -0.45 -0.75 14.33
CA GLY A 31 0.51 0.33 14.23
C GLY A 31 1.06 0.51 12.81
N VAL A 32 0.31 0.10 11.78
CA VAL A 32 0.62 0.41 10.39
C VAL A 32 0.11 1.81 10.09
N LEU A 33 -1.20 2.06 10.18
CA LEU A 33 -1.74 3.39 9.90
C LEU A 33 -1.56 4.31 11.11
N HIS A 34 -0.94 5.47 10.89
CA HIS A 34 -0.77 6.52 11.91
C HIS A 34 -1.56 7.77 11.55
N GLU A 35 -2.19 8.39 12.55
CA GLU A 35 -2.81 9.70 12.38
C GLU A 35 -1.76 10.82 12.55
N PRO A 36 -1.82 11.91 11.77
CA PRO A 36 -2.75 12.17 10.66
C PRO A 36 -2.45 11.31 9.42
N HIS A 37 -3.49 10.93 8.66
CA HIS A 37 -3.32 10.16 7.43
C HIS A 37 -3.17 11.08 6.21
N PHE A 38 -2.24 10.71 5.33
CA PHE A 38 -1.98 11.38 4.06
C PHE A 38 -2.06 10.38 2.90
N GLU A 39 -1.69 10.82 1.69
CA GLU A 39 -1.84 10.05 0.46
C GLU A 39 -1.00 8.77 0.46
N GLU A 40 0.20 8.82 1.06
CA GLU A 40 1.09 7.67 1.19
C GLU A 40 0.47 6.51 1.97
N GLU A 41 -0.43 6.81 2.91
CA GLU A 41 -1.12 5.78 3.71
C GLU A 41 -2.10 4.96 2.85
N VAL A 42 -2.54 5.48 1.70
CA VAL A 42 -3.36 4.72 0.74
C VAL A 42 -2.55 3.59 0.12
N VAL A 43 -1.31 3.87 -0.30
CA VAL A 43 -0.41 2.85 -0.89
C VAL A 43 0.06 1.90 0.19
N ALA A 44 0.43 2.41 1.36
CA ALA A 44 0.81 1.62 2.51
C ALA A 44 -0.29 0.62 2.90
N LEU A 45 -1.55 1.05 2.90
CA LEU A 45 -2.69 0.18 3.20
C LEU A 45 -2.90 -0.90 2.13
N ARG A 46 -2.76 -0.57 0.83
CA ARG A 46 -2.82 -1.56 -0.25
C ARG A 46 -1.73 -2.63 -0.09
N VAL A 47 -0.49 -2.20 0.19
CA VAL A 47 0.64 -3.12 0.42
C VAL A 47 0.41 -3.97 1.66
N TYR A 48 0.01 -3.35 2.78
CA TYR A 48 -0.33 -4.06 4.02
C TYR A 48 -1.37 -5.17 3.78
N ALA A 49 -2.46 -4.86 3.09
CA ALA A 49 -3.52 -5.82 2.79
C ALA A 49 -3.00 -6.99 1.93
N PHE A 50 -2.10 -6.70 0.98
CA PHE A 50 -1.45 -7.72 0.14
C PHE A 50 -0.51 -8.62 0.96
N VAL A 51 0.47 -8.03 1.65
CA VAL A 51 1.50 -8.79 2.37
C VAL A 51 0.96 -9.57 3.57
N SER A 52 -0.13 -9.09 4.17
CA SER A 52 -0.86 -9.80 5.23
C SER A 52 -1.39 -11.17 4.77
N GLN A 53 -1.63 -11.33 3.47
CA GLN A 53 -2.20 -12.55 2.88
C GLN A 53 -1.13 -13.53 2.37
N ILE A 54 0.12 -13.10 2.22
CA ILE A 54 1.23 -13.97 1.81
C ILE A 54 1.55 -14.95 2.94
N VAL A 55 1.72 -16.22 2.59
CA VAL A 55 2.21 -17.27 3.48
C VAL A 55 3.34 -18.00 2.77
N TRP A 56 4.54 -17.98 3.36
CA TRP A 56 5.69 -18.69 2.81
C TRP A 56 5.62 -20.19 3.10
N PRO A 57 6.06 -21.06 2.17
CA PRO A 57 6.14 -22.50 2.41
C PRO A 57 6.94 -22.82 3.67
N GLY A 58 6.49 -23.79 4.46
CA GLY A 58 7.17 -24.17 5.72
C GLY A 58 6.83 -23.28 6.92
N THR A 59 6.24 -22.10 6.71
CA THR A 59 5.78 -21.24 7.80
C THR A 59 4.39 -21.67 8.26
N ARG A 60 4.26 -22.12 9.51
CA ARG A 60 2.96 -22.45 10.11
C ARG A 60 2.37 -21.20 10.78
N ARG A 61 1.27 -20.67 10.24
CA ARG A 61 0.49 -19.63 10.92
C ARG A 61 -0.49 -20.26 11.92
N PRO A 62 -0.32 -20.05 13.24
CA PRO A 62 -1.31 -20.49 14.22
C PRO A 62 -2.63 -19.77 13.98
N ARG A 63 -3.73 -20.52 13.95
CA ARG A 63 -5.07 -19.96 13.65
C ARG A 63 -5.64 -19.10 14.79
N SER A 64 -5.10 -19.25 16.00
CA SER A 64 -5.63 -18.65 17.24
C SER A 64 -4.75 -17.55 17.85
N ALA A 65 -3.56 -17.32 17.31
CA ALA A 65 -2.68 -16.27 17.84
C ALA A 65 -3.02 -14.92 17.18
N ARG A 66 -3.01 -13.84 17.96
CA ARG A 66 -3.00 -12.49 17.43
C ARG A 66 -1.76 -12.37 16.55
N GLN A 67 -1.97 -12.21 15.24
CA GLN A 67 -0.90 -12.17 14.27
C GLN A 67 -0.35 -10.75 14.25
N ASP A 68 0.78 -10.55 14.93
CA ASP A 68 1.59 -9.35 14.75
C ASP A 68 2.24 -9.40 13.36
N LEU A 69 2.54 -8.23 12.80
CA LEU A 69 3.24 -8.14 11.53
C LEU A 69 4.66 -8.67 11.69
N GLU A 70 5.04 -9.58 10.80
CA GLU A 70 6.42 -10.00 10.66
C GLU A 70 7.28 -8.84 10.17
N LEU A 71 8.57 -8.83 10.52
CA LEU A 71 9.47 -7.71 10.21
C LEU A 71 9.49 -7.38 8.70
N TRP A 72 9.52 -8.39 7.83
CA TRP A 72 9.51 -8.19 6.39
C TRP A 72 8.21 -7.53 5.89
N GLN A 73 7.07 -7.80 6.55
CA GLN A 73 5.79 -7.17 6.20
C GLN A 73 5.81 -5.68 6.58
N GLN A 74 6.39 -5.34 7.74
CA GLN A 74 6.61 -3.94 8.13
C GLN A 74 7.54 -3.24 7.15
N SER A 75 8.66 -3.88 6.77
CA SER A 75 9.59 -3.34 5.78
C SER A 75 8.94 -3.12 4.41
N ALA A 76 8.04 -4.01 3.99
CA ALA A 76 7.30 -3.85 2.74
C ALA A 76 6.35 -2.64 2.77
N VAL A 77 5.62 -2.46 3.87
CA VAL A 77 4.75 -1.30 4.07
C VAL A 77 5.56 0.00 4.07
N GLU A 78 6.70 0.03 4.78
CA GLU A 78 7.52 1.23 4.86
C GLU A 78 8.18 1.58 3.53
N ALA A 79 8.68 0.59 2.79
CA ALA A 79 9.18 0.79 1.43
C ALA A 79 8.08 1.31 0.49
N ALA A 80 6.82 0.94 0.71
CA ALA A 80 5.69 1.46 -0.06
C ALA A 80 5.39 2.93 0.26
N ARG A 81 5.48 3.34 1.54
CA ARG A 81 5.40 4.76 1.91
C ARG A 81 6.51 5.56 1.28
N GLN A 82 7.74 5.06 1.39
CA GLN A 82 8.89 5.70 0.78
C GLN A 82 8.67 5.89 -0.74
N ALA A 83 8.17 4.88 -1.43
CA ALA A 83 7.82 5.00 -2.85
C ALA A 83 6.73 6.05 -3.10
N ALA A 84 5.69 6.12 -2.26
CA ALA A 84 4.62 7.11 -2.45
C ALA A 84 5.09 8.56 -2.21
N SER A 85 6.07 8.77 -1.33
CA SER A 85 6.63 10.09 -1.04
C SER A 85 7.84 10.46 -1.91
N ASP A 86 8.45 9.50 -2.64
CA ASP A 86 9.61 9.74 -3.49
C ASP A 86 9.20 10.33 -4.85
N PRO A 87 9.65 11.55 -5.20
CA PRO A 87 9.35 12.16 -6.50
C PRO A 87 9.94 11.40 -7.69
N ASN A 88 10.89 10.49 -7.48
CA ASN A 88 11.47 9.65 -8.53
C ASN A 88 10.65 8.38 -8.80
N THR A 89 9.59 8.14 -8.03
CA THR A 89 8.70 7.00 -8.26
C THR A 89 7.98 7.16 -9.59
N THR A 90 8.30 6.25 -10.51
CA THR A 90 7.62 6.13 -11.80
C THR A 90 6.59 5.00 -11.78
N PRO A 91 5.67 4.91 -12.76
CA PRO A 91 4.79 3.76 -12.92
C PRO A 91 5.52 2.41 -13.05
N ASP A 92 6.80 2.44 -13.45
CA ASP A 92 7.64 1.25 -13.52
C ASP A 92 8.15 0.78 -12.15
N THR A 93 7.99 1.58 -11.10
CA THR A 93 8.46 1.24 -9.75
C THR A 93 7.73 0.03 -9.21
N ALA A 94 8.50 -0.97 -8.80
CA ALA A 94 8.01 -2.22 -8.25
C ALA A 94 8.66 -2.50 -6.91
N LEU A 95 7.84 -2.97 -5.97
CA LEU A 95 8.28 -3.50 -4.69
C LEU A 95 8.36 -5.02 -4.81
N TRP A 96 9.57 -5.55 -4.70
CA TRP A 96 9.83 -6.99 -4.67
C TRP A 96 9.87 -7.47 -3.23
N VAL A 97 9.06 -8.47 -2.94
CA VAL A 97 8.98 -9.09 -1.62
C VAL A 97 9.42 -10.53 -1.74
N LEU A 98 10.51 -10.86 -1.05
CA LEU A 98 11.06 -12.20 -0.87
C LEU A 98 10.80 -12.64 0.57
N GLU A 99 11.07 -13.91 0.86
CA GLU A 99 10.90 -14.48 2.20
C GLU A 99 11.74 -13.76 3.27
N ASP A 100 12.93 -13.30 2.90
CA ASP A 100 13.92 -12.72 3.81
C ASP A 100 14.17 -11.23 3.60
N SER A 101 13.61 -10.64 2.54
CA SER A 101 14.03 -9.31 2.10
C SER A 101 12.99 -8.61 1.22
N VAL A 102 13.10 -7.29 1.17
CA VAL A 102 12.23 -6.40 0.42
C VAL A 102 13.09 -5.44 -0.37
N HIS A 103 12.78 -5.23 -1.65
CA HIS A 103 13.57 -4.38 -2.55
C HIS A 103 12.65 -3.48 -3.38
N LEU A 104 12.92 -2.19 -3.38
CA LEU A 104 12.27 -1.23 -4.27
C LEU A 104 13.12 -1.05 -5.52
N VAL A 105 12.51 -1.18 -6.69
CA VAL A 105 13.20 -1.11 -7.99
C VAL A 105 12.41 -0.18 -8.90
N THR A 106 13.01 0.90 -9.38
CA THR A 106 12.29 2.02 -10.02
C THR A 106 12.34 1.98 -11.54
N THR A 107 13.38 1.38 -12.14
CA THR A 107 13.57 1.36 -13.59
C THR A 107 13.41 -0.03 -14.22
N PRO A 108 13.04 -0.12 -15.50
CA PRO A 108 13.03 -1.40 -16.23
C PRO A 108 14.40 -2.11 -16.25
N ALA A 109 15.48 -1.34 -16.36
CA ALA A 109 16.85 -1.87 -16.39
C ALA A 109 17.25 -2.50 -15.06
N GLU A 110 16.98 -1.82 -13.93
CA GLU A 110 17.22 -2.37 -12.60
C GLU A 110 16.34 -3.59 -12.33
N ARG A 111 15.10 -3.59 -12.83
CA ARG A 111 14.20 -4.74 -12.71
C ARG A 111 14.74 -5.97 -13.42
N ALA A 112 15.23 -5.80 -14.66
CA ALA A 112 15.89 -6.89 -15.38
C ALA A 112 17.16 -7.36 -14.66
N ALA A 113 17.96 -6.43 -14.12
CA ALA A 113 19.15 -6.76 -13.35
C ALA A 113 18.81 -7.49 -12.04
N PHE A 114 17.74 -7.11 -11.35
CA PHE A 114 17.28 -7.75 -10.11
C PHE A 114 16.83 -9.18 -10.35
N ASP A 115 16.06 -9.42 -11.41
CA ASP A 115 15.63 -10.77 -11.80
C ASP A 115 16.84 -11.70 -12.04
N LEU A 116 17.79 -11.23 -12.86
CA LEU A 116 18.99 -12.00 -13.20
C LEU A 116 19.93 -12.25 -12.02
N LYS A 117 20.11 -11.26 -11.12
CA LYS A 117 21.11 -11.32 -10.05
C LYS A 117 20.58 -11.86 -8.73
N THR A 118 19.31 -11.64 -8.44
CA THR A 118 18.75 -11.84 -7.09
C THR A 118 17.73 -12.97 -7.06
N LEU A 119 16.89 -13.10 -8.09
CA LEU A 119 15.81 -14.07 -8.06
C LEU A 119 16.35 -15.49 -8.25
N SER A 120 17.13 -15.79 -9.30
CA SER A 120 17.83 -17.09 -9.47
C SER A 120 17.01 -18.34 -9.06
N GLY A 121 15.70 -18.36 -9.31
CA GLY A 121 14.78 -19.47 -8.95
C GLY A 121 14.08 -19.35 -7.58
N ARG A 122 14.35 -18.29 -6.80
CA ARG A 122 13.65 -17.94 -5.56
C ARG A 122 12.24 -17.45 -5.85
N VAL A 123 11.32 -17.74 -4.93
CA VAL A 123 9.95 -17.19 -4.99
C VAL A 123 9.99 -15.73 -4.56
N ALA A 124 9.37 -14.86 -5.35
CA ALA A 124 9.20 -13.46 -5.02
C ALA A 124 7.83 -12.97 -5.49
N PHE A 125 7.27 -12.01 -4.75
CA PHE A 125 6.08 -11.28 -5.16
C PHE A 125 6.48 -9.90 -5.67
N ARG A 126 5.99 -9.55 -6.86
CA ARG A 126 6.14 -8.21 -7.42
C ARG A 126 4.87 -7.41 -7.16
N ILE A 127 4.98 -6.35 -6.37
CA ILE A 127 3.89 -5.44 -6.08
C ILE A 127 4.07 -4.16 -6.91
N PRO A 128 3.07 -3.75 -7.73
CA PRO A 128 3.21 -2.63 -8.66
C PRO A 128 2.98 -1.27 -7.96
N VAL A 129 3.81 -0.93 -6.98
CA VAL A 129 3.64 0.29 -6.16
C VAL A 129 3.65 1.57 -6.99
N GLY A 130 4.47 1.65 -8.04
CA GLY A 130 4.53 2.81 -8.93
C GLY A 130 3.22 3.09 -9.66
N VAL A 131 2.52 2.03 -10.07
CA VAL A 131 1.18 2.15 -10.68
C VAL A 131 0.19 2.70 -9.66
N TRP A 132 0.20 2.16 -8.44
CA TRP A 132 -0.71 2.63 -7.38
C TRP A 132 -0.44 4.08 -6.97
N VAL A 133 0.83 4.51 -6.96
CA VAL A 133 1.22 5.91 -6.73
C VAL A 133 0.68 6.80 -7.86
N ALA A 134 0.81 6.38 -9.12
CA ALA A 134 0.28 7.14 -10.26
C ALA A 134 -1.25 7.28 -10.24
N GLU A 135 -1.97 6.30 -9.65
CA GLU A 135 -3.43 6.33 -9.48
C GLU A 135 -3.91 7.18 -8.29
N LEU A 136 -3.03 7.57 -7.36
CA LEU A 136 -3.42 8.26 -6.13
C LEU A 136 -4.24 9.54 -6.36
N PRO A 137 -3.83 10.46 -7.26
CA PRO A 137 -4.57 11.71 -7.45
C PRO A 137 -6.02 11.47 -7.87
N ASP A 138 -6.25 10.51 -8.77
CA ASP A 138 -7.58 10.15 -9.25
C ASP A 138 -8.41 9.47 -8.17
N ALA A 139 -7.78 8.58 -7.38
CA ALA A 139 -8.44 7.91 -6.27
C ALA A 139 -8.91 8.91 -5.19
N ILE A 140 -8.09 9.91 -4.87
CA ILE A 140 -8.42 10.96 -3.90
C ILE A 140 -9.50 11.90 -4.45
N ALA A 141 -9.38 12.33 -5.71
CA ALA A 141 -10.39 13.16 -6.36
C ALA A 141 -11.78 12.49 -6.38
N ALA A 142 -11.82 11.16 -6.57
CA ALA A 142 -13.05 10.38 -6.53
C ALA A 142 -13.77 10.46 -5.16
N LEU A 143 -13.03 10.55 -4.04
CA LEU A 143 -13.61 10.70 -2.69
C LEU A 143 -14.41 12.01 -2.57
N ALA A 144 -13.83 13.12 -3.04
CA ALA A 144 -14.47 14.43 -3.01
C ALA A 144 -15.77 14.43 -3.84
N SER A 145 -15.76 13.77 -5.01
CA SER A 145 -16.94 13.65 -5.87
C SER A 145 -18.09 12.87 -5.21
N ARG A 146 -17.76 11.81 -4.45
CA ARG A 146 -18.74 11.00 -3.72
C ARG A 146 -19.35 11.79 -2.55
N ARG A 147 -18.53 12.55 -1.83
CA ARG A 147 -19.00 13.42 -0.74
C ARG A 147 -20.03 14.44 -1.24
N ARG A 148 -19.76 15.10 -2.38
CA ARG A 148 -20.69 16.08 -2.98
C ARG A 148 -22.02 15.48 -3.41
N ARG A 149 -22.03 14.26 -3.97
CA ARG A 149 -23.28 13.57 -4.35
C ARG A 149 -24.15 13.24 -3.14
N ASN A 150 -23.56 12.75 -2.06
CA ASN A 150 -24.30 12.40 -0.85
C ASN A 150 -24.88 13.61 -0.10
N THR A 151 -24.26 14.79 -0.21
CA THR A 151 -24.82 16.03 0.34
C THR A 151 -26.00 16.54 -0.49
N ALA A 152 -25.91 16.45 -1.83
CA ALA A 152 -27.00 16.89 -2.71
C ALA A 152 -28.27 16.04 -2.54
N SER A 153 -28.13 14.72 -2.34
CA SER A 153 -29.29 13.84 -2.12
C SER A 153 -29.96 14.04 -0.77
N LYS A 154 -29.23 14.48 0.26
CA LYS A 154 -29.78 14.78 1.59
C LYS A 154 -30.49 16.13 1.68
N SER A 155 -30.13 17.11 0.85
CA SER A 155 -30.80 18.42 0.82
C SER A 155 -32.06 18.44 -0.07
N ALA A 156 -32.30 17.39 -0.83
CA ALA A 156 -33.45 17.25 -1.72
C ALA A 156 -34.57 16.36 -1.13
N ALA A 157 -34.44 15.95 0.13
CA ALA A 157 -35.41 15.18 0.90
C ALA A 157 -35.86 16.00 2.11
#